data_AF-A0A396U2U7-F1
#
_entry.id   AF-A0A396U2U7-F1
#
_cell.length_a   1.000
_cell.length_b   1.000
_cell.length_c   1.000
_cell.angle_alpha   90.00
_cell.angle_beta   90.00
_cell.angle_gamma   90.00
#
_symmetry.space_group_name_H-M   'P 1'
#
loop_
_entity.id
_entity.type
_entity.pdbx_description
1 polymer ?
#
loop_
_entity_poly.entity_id
_entity_poly.type
_entity_poly.pdbx_seq_one_letter_code
_entity_poly.pdbx_strand_id
1 'polypeptide(L)'
;MRIIKKLIALTFLLSANAIAMCPDGATFDENLGFCANGVDAFGPFTNDMVSGCVSAGGGSACTNTYQYQVQGTTIDVLRWSESFTNNLRGTADCPTGSLRSGTYGGHCFESVSGAPNNVYGNFNQQEVDACNQLNGGTACYTNRWGASFYLAVKDQMASGSTTVENRLGAWLWYIDEDGLNKSHTQLANELSAMGVKRVFIKIADDTSNCSLFTDACSTTTTNIYKNKGIEPWAWSYNYPGDDVAQADALYKAAQYGYVGYVLDVEVEFNNTSAALHNIFQAFESAKQDAINAGLINASFPIGATTWSNPISQGMNVGIIDQYVDFHMPQTYVEVWGASYMANPKQWIEAGNSEYRTLGANKPIWHIVSTEYDNITSSQLSRFIDVAGPNTSIWRVPGGPVPQAVWNDWSALNWQQSTFDNNVANHGNSNDMLPWMAADTSGGGGVTPPVAESVPYYFQLNNYYDPYGTCSVTSLAMVTDLHNFTNPSVTGNTPDYLYEELGGVLQTVPSLANGYNTMAIRAGSSKRADSKTNGTFAELQQALADGKVAIVHGWFTNPGHIMVVTGYDGAHYTVNDPFGRWNEQKWGSYNSSVSGEGQKYSKAAFEYAINDNGQGNDLWLHIFE
;
A
#
# COMPACT_ATOMS: atom_id res chain seq x y z
N MET A 1 20.98 -46.41 -44.18
CA MET A 1 21.98 -45.34 -43.97
C MET A 1 21.31 -43.99 -44.20
N ARG A 2 20.87 -43.32 -43.14
CA ARG A 2 20.74 -41.85 -43.00
C ARG A 2 20.20 -41.54 -41.61
N ILE A 3 21.07 -40.95 -40.81
CA ILE A 3 20.90 -40.55 -39.42
C ILE A 3 20.10 -39.24 -39.41
N ILE A 4 18.96 -39.22 -38.74
CA ILE A 4 18.23 -37.98 -38.44
C ILE A 4 18.83 -37.41 -37.15
N LYS A 5 19.62 -36.34 -37.29
CA LYS A 5 20.17 -35.56 -36.18
C LYS A 5 19.05 -34.74 -35.55
N LYS A 6 18.87 -34.88 -34.24
CA LYS A 6 18.12 -33.94 -33.39
C LYS A 6 18.84 -32.58 -33.43
N LEU A 7 18.14 -31.53 -33.84
CA LEU A 7 18.58 -30.15 -33.67
C LEU A 7 18.25 -29.75 -32.22
N ILE A 8 19.28 -29.65 -31.38
CA ILE A 8 19.21 -28.96 -30.09
C ILE A 8 19.42 -27.48 -30.41
N ALA A 9 18.39 -26.66 -30.19
CA ALA A 9 18.53 -25.21 -30.23
C ALA A 9 19.34 -24.81 -29.00
N LEU A 10 20.60 -24.45 -29.22
CA LEU A 10 21.49 -23.88 -28.22
C LEU A 10 21.16 -22.38 -28.12
N THR A 11 20.44 -21.99 -27.07
CA THR A 11 20.26 -20.58 -26.71
C THR A 11 21.62 -20.02 -26.31
N PHE A 12 22.20 -19.18 -27.16
CA PHE A 12 23.34 -18.34 -26.77
C PHE A 12 22.83 -17.30 -25.78
N LEU A 13 23.14 -17.51 -24.49
CA LEU A 13 23.15 -16.42 -23.51
C LEU A 13 24.30 -15.48 -23.91
N LEU A 14 23.96 -14.34 -24.49
CA LEU A 14 24.87 -13.21 -24.59
C LEU A 14 25.11 -12.71 -23.16
N SER A 15 26.25 -13.07 -22.58
CA SER A 15 26.79 -12.40 -21.40
C SER A 15 27.00 -10.93 -21.75
N ALA A 16 26.27 -10.03 -21.09
CA ALA A 16 26.48 -8.60 -21.18
C ALA A 16 27.93 -8.30 -20.78
N ASN A 17 28.74 -7.86 -21.73
CA ASN A 17 30.14 -7.53 -21.46
C ASN A 17 30.19 -6.32 -20.53
N ALA A 18 30.89 -6.44 -19.40
CA ALA A 18 31.21 -5.31 -18.53
C ALA A 18 32.11 -4.33 -19.30
N ILE A 19 31.64 -3.11 -19.50
CA ILE A 19 32.45 -2.02 -20.09
C ILE A 19 33.00 -1.22 -18.92
N ALA A 20 34.23 -1.50 -18.49
CA ALA A 20 34.89 -0.62 -17.53
C ALA A 20 35.13 0.76 -18.19
N MET A 21 34.94 1.83 -17.42
CA MET A 21 35.17 3.18 -17.91
C MET A 21 36.68 3.46 -17.88
N CYS A 22 37.32 3.40 -19.05
CA CYS A 22 38.76 3.62 -19.21
C CYS A 22 39.06 4.88 -20.02
N PRO A 23 40.19 5.57 -19.74
CA PRO A 23 40.72 6.62 -20.60
C PRO A 23 40.73 6.21 -22.08
N ASP A 24 40.38 7.13 -22.97
CA ASP A 24 40.36 6.89 -24.41
C ASP A 24 41.71 6.30 -24.89
N GLY A 25 41.65 5.11 -25.50
CA GLY A 25 42.84 4.36 -25.94
C GLY A 25 43.42 3.38 -24.91
N ALA A 26 42.80 3.23 -23.74
CA ALA A 26 43.09 2.19 -22.75
C ALA A 26 41.92 1.19 -22.64
N THR A 27 42.21 0.00 -22.13
CA THR A 27 41.21 -1.05 -21.83
C THR A 27 41.42 -1.58 -20.43
N PHE A 28 40.38 -2.11 -19.79
CA PHE A 28 40.51 -2.72 -18.47
C PHE A 28 41.28 -4.04 -18.58
N ASP A 29 42.39 -4.13 -17.87
CA ASP A 29 43.15 -5.37 -17.75
C ASP A 29 42.68 -6.10 -16.49
N GLU A 30 42.00 -7.23 -16.67
CA GLU A 30 41.46 -8.04 -15.56
C GLU A 30 42.55 -8.60 -14.64
N ASN A 31 43.75 -8.88 -15.17
CA ASN A 31 44.86 -9.37 -14.37
C ASN A 31 45.47 -8.23 -13.54
N LEU A 32 45.59 -7.04 -14.13
CA LEU A 32 46.13 -5.88 -13.45
C LEU A 32 45.11 -5.25 -12.49
N GLY A 33 43.81 -5.36 -12.79
CA GLY A 33 42.71 -4.74 -12.03
C GLY A 33 42.56 -3.24 -12.29
N PHE A 34 43.17 -2.71 -13.35
CA PHE A 34 43.19 -1.29 -13.71
C PHE A 34 43.06 -1.13 -15.23
N CYS A 35 42.70 0.09 -15.67
CA CYS A 35 42.79 0.43 -17.09
C CYS A 35 44.25 0.54 -17.50
N ALA A 36 44.62 -0.05 -18.64
CA ALA A 36 45.97 -0.03 -19.17
C ALA A 36 45.99 0.02 -20.70
N ASN A 37 47.11 0.45 -21.28
CA ASN A 37 47.30 0.53 -22.74
C ASN A 37 48.58 -0.18 -23.24
N GLY A 38 49.20 -1.03 -22.42
CA GLY A 38 50.47 -1.70 -22.73
C GLY A 38 51.72 -0.89 -22.37
N VAL A 39 51.57 0.37 -21.94
CA VAL A 39 52.67 1.25 -21.51
C VAL A 39 52.38 1.83 -20.14
N ASP A 40 51.19 2.41 -20.00
CA ASP A 40 50.70 3.07 -18.80
C ASP A 40 49.51 2.31 -18.22
N ALA A 41 49.43 2.31 -16.90
CA ALA A 41 48.25 1.96 -16.13
C ALA A 41 47.66 3.21 -15.48
N PHE A 42 46.34 3.28 -15.49
CA PHE A 42 45.57 4.42 -15.03
C PHE A 42 44.87 4.07 -13.73
N GLY A 43 45.11 4.92 -12.72
CA GLY A 43 44.41 4.83 -11.45
C GLY A 43 42.94 5.25 -11.58
N PRO A 44 42.24 5.36 -10.45
CA PRO A 44 42.80 5.48 -9.09
C PRO A 44 43.36 4.17 -8.51
N PHE A 45 44.55 4.26 -7.91
CA PHE A 45 45.22 3.16 -7.19
C PHE A 45 44.79 3.12 -5.72
N THR A 46 44.99 1.99 -5.05
CA THR A 46 44.75 1.88 -3.60
C THR A 46 45.77 2.73 -2.82
N ASN A 47 45.40 3.13 -1.60
CA ASN A 47 46.25 3.91 -0.70
C ASN A 47 47.55 3.18 -0.36
N ASP A 48 47.51 1.85 -0.22
CA ASP A 48 48.72 1.04 0.02
C ASP A 48 49.63 1.00 -1.21
N MET A 49 49.06 0.95 -2.43
CA MET A 49 49.85 1.06 -3.65
C MET A 49 50.49 2.45 -3.79
N VAL A 50 49.76 3.53 -3.46
CA VAL A 50 50.31 4.91 -3.44
C VAL A 50 51.42 5.03 -2.40
N SER A 51 51.23 4.47 -1.20
CA SER A 51 52.25 4.43 -0.15
C SER A 51 53.48 3.62 -0.57
N GLY A 52 53.27 2.51 -1.28
CA GLY A 52 54.33 1.70 -1.90
C GLY A 52 55.10 2.48 -2.97
N CYS A 53 54.42 3.24 -3.82
CA CYS A 53 55.04 4.11 -4.82
C CYS A 53 55.94 5.16 -4.16
N VAL A 54 55.46 5.82 -3.11
CA VAL A 54 56.24 6.83 -2.36
C VAL A 54 57.47 6.19 -1.73
N SER A 55 57.30 5.01 -1.11
CA SER A 55 58.38 4.26 -0.46
C SER A 55 59.45 3.78 -1.46
N ALA A 56 59.04 3.49 -2.71
CA ALA A 56 59.94 3.14 -3.80
C ALA A 56 60.66 4.36 -4.43
N GLY A 57 60.42 5.57 -3.92
CA GLY A 57 61.06 6.81 -4.39
C GLY A 57 60.40 7.42 -5.63
N GLY A 58 59.14 7.09 -5.94
CA GLY A 58 58.42 7.61 -7.12
C GLY A 58 58.11 9.12 -7.09
N GLY A 59 58.32 9.79 -5.95
CA GLY A 59 58.17 11.24 -5.82
C GLY A 59 56.77 11.73 -6.16
N SER A 60 56.68 12.85 -6.89
CA SER A 60 55.39 13.47 -7.27
C SER A 60 54.57 12.62 -8.25
N ALA A 61 55.18 11.66 -8.95
CA ALA A 61 54.46 10.76 -9.85
C ALA A 61 53.43 9.88 -9.10
N CYS A 62 53.62 9.63 -7.80
CA CYS A 62 52.70 8.84 -6.99
C CYS A 62 51.36 9.53 -6.72
N THR A 63 51.30 10.86 -6.88
CA THR A 63 50.14 11.69 -6.51
C THR A 63 49.67 12.63 -7.61
N ASN A 64 50.48 12.86 -8.65
CA ASN A 64 50.10 13.71 -9.78
C ASN A 64 49.02 13.07 -10.63
N THR A 65 47.92 13.78 -10.83
CA THR A 65 46.88 13.43 -11.79
C THR A 65 47.11 14.10 -13.13
N TYR A 66 46.55 13.49 -14.17
CA TYR A 66 46.60 13.95 -15.54
C TYR A 66 45.20 13.89 -16.14
N GLN A 67 44.89 14.84 -17.03
CA GLN A 67 43.60 14.93 -17.70
C GLN A 67 43.51 13.94 -18.85
N TYR A 68 42.46 13.14 -18.84
CA TYR A 68 42.12 12.20 -19.92
C TYR A 68 40.64 12.29 -20.25
N GLN A 69 40.29 11.96 -21.49
CA GLN A 69 38.90 11.82 -21.91
C GLN A 69 38.41 10.40 -21.63
N VAL A 70 37.18 10.28 -21.15
CA VAL A 70 36.42 9.04 -21.07
C VAL A 70 35.03 9.32 -21.60
N GLN A 71 34.70 8.77 -22.78
CA GLN A 71 33.40 8.98 -23.43
C GLN A 71 32.99 10.46 -23.54
N GLY A 72 33.95 11.34 -23.86
CA GLY A 72 33.71 12.78 -23.99
C GLY A 72 33.66 13.58 -22.67
N THR A 73 33.92 12.94 -21.53
CA THR A 73 34.07 13.60 -20.23
C THR A 73 35.54 13.66 -19.83
N THR A 74 36.02 14.84 -19.46
CA THR A 74 37.38 15.02 -18.90
C THR A 74 37.42 14.56 -17.46
N ILE A 75 38.33 13.63 -17.14
CA ILE A 75 38.62 13.16 -15.78
C ILE A 75 40.10 13.36 -15.44
N ASP A 76 40.38 13.51 -14.14
CA ASP A 76 41.74 13.56 -13.60
C ASP A 76 42.10 12.18 -13.01
N VAL A 77 43.12 11.52 -13.57
CA VAL A 77 43.56 10.19 -13.12
C VAL A 77 45.06 10.12 -12.87
N LEU A 78 45.47 9.28 -11.91
CA LEU A 78 46.87 8.91 -11.74
C LEU A 78 47.34 8.08 -12.94
N ARG A 79 48.61 8.23 -13.33
CA ARG A 79 49.21 7.45 -14.41
C ARG A 79 50.59 6.96 -14.00
N TRP A 80 50.77 5.64 -13.95
CA TRP A 80 52.05 4.98 -13.69
C TRP A 80 52.39 4.05 -14.83
N SER A 81 53.67 3.70 -15.02
CA SER A 81 54.01 2.68 -16.02
C SER A 81 53.41 1.33 -15.62
N GLU A 82 52.91 0.58 -16.59
CA GLU A 82 52.23 -0.70 -16.34
C GLU A 82 53.12 -1.69 -15.57
N SER A 83 54.40 -1.76 -15.95
CA SER A 83 55.42 -2.58 -15.27
C SER A 83 55.61 -2.21 -13.80
N PHE A 84 55.52 -0.93 -13.45
CA PHE A 84 55.67 -0.44 -12.09
C PHE A 84 54.40 -0.73 -11.28
N THR A 85 53.23 -0.48 -11.86
CA THR A 85 51.93 -0.82 -11.27
C THR A 85 51.84 -2.31 -10.96
N ASN A 86 52.28 -3.18 -11.88
CA ASN A 86 52.26 -4.62 -11.68
C ASN A 86 53.14 -5.07 -10.49
N ASN A 87 54.30 -4.41 -10.28
CA ASN A 87 55.16 -4.68 -9.12
C ASN A 87 54.51 -4.29 -7.79
N LEU A 88 53.66 -3.26 -7.76
CA LEU A 88 53.00 -2.77 -6.55
C LEU A 88 51.62 -3.41 -6.29
N ARG A 89 50.93 -3.85 -7.34
CA ARG A 89 49.58 -4.43 -7.30
C ARG A 89 49.51 -5.70 -6.43
N GLY A 90 50.60 -6.46 -6.35
CA GLY A 90 50.62 -7.74 -5.64
C GLY A 90 49.95 -8.86 -6.44
N THR A 91 49.98 -10.09 -5.90
CA THR A 91 49.52 -11.32 -6.59
C THR A 91 48.15 -11.81 -6.14
N ALA A 92 47.51 -11.14 -5.18
CA ALA A 92 46.18 -11.50 -4.70
C ALA A 92 45.10 -11.15 -5.72
N ASP A 93 43.89 -11.64 -5.52
CA ASP A 93 42.74 -11.35 -6.39
C ASP A 93 42.44 -9.84 -6.45
N CYS A 94 42.44 -9.16 -5.30
CA CYS A 94 42.35 -7.70 -5.22
C CYS A 94 43.74 -7.02 -5.12
N PRO A 95 43.90 -5.78 -5.63
CA PRO A 95 45.14 -5.03 -5.48
C PRO A 95 45.54 -4.84 -4.01
N THR A 96 46.85 -4.77 -3.74
CA THR A 96 47.43 -4.54 -2.41
C THR A 96 46.66 -3.46 -1.65
N GLY A 97 46.24 -3.75 -0.42
CA GLY A 97 45.46 -2.84 0.44
C GLY A 97 43.95 -2.91 0.28
N SER A 98 43.43 -3.81 -0.58
CA SER A 98 41.99 -4.02 -0.76
C SER A 98 41.61 -5.51 -0.70
N LEU A 99 40.33 -5.77 -0.44
CA LEU A 99 39.75 -7.12 -0.27
C LEU A 99 38.44 -7.24 -1.04
N ARG A 100 38.08 -8.45 -1.50
CA ARG A 100 36.81 -8.68 -2.21
C ARG A 100 35.65 -8.73 -1.22
N SER A 101 34.51 -8.11 -1.57
CA SER A 101 33.33 -8.08 -0.70
C SER A 101 32.04 -8.38 -1.44
N GLY A 102 31.26 -9.34 -0.94
CA GLY A 102 29.91 -9.63 -1.42
C GLY A 102 28.94 -8.45 -1.20
N THR A 103 29.14 -7.66 -0.15
CA THR A 103 28.35 -6.44 0.14
C THR A 103 28.41 -5.46 -1.03
N TYR A 104 29.60 -5.30 -1.62
CA TYR A 104 29.87 -4.39 -2.73
C TYR A 104 29.84 -5.09 -4.09
N GLY A 105 28.89 -6.02 -4.29
CA GLY A 105 28.67 -6.66 -5.59
C GLY A 105 29.82 -7.57 -6.05
N GLY A 106 30.73 -7.94 -5.14
CA GLY A 106 31.93 -8.69 -5.47
C GLY A 106 33.10 -7.81 -5.91
N HIS A 107 33.01 -6.48 -5.83
CA HIS A 107 34.14 -5.58 -6.10
C HIS A 107 35.17 -5.59 -4.96
N CYS A 108 36.37 -5.09 -5.25
CA CYS A 108 37.43 -4.90 -4.27
C CYS A 108 37.16 -3.64 -3.46
N PHE A 109 37.44 -3.62 -2.16
CA PHE A 109 37.26 -2.42 -1.33
C PHE A 109 38.38 -2.26 -0.30
N GLU A 110 38.64 -1.02 0.09
CA GLU A 110 39.59 -0.67 1.15
C GLU A 110 38.89 -0.60 2.51
N SER A 111 39.51 -1.22 3.52
CA SER A 111 39.14 -1.05 4.93
C SER A 111 40.23 -0.23 5.62
N VAL A 112 39.97 1.06 5.87
CA VAL A 112 40.89 1.91 6.63
C VAL A 112 40.30 2.09 8.03
N SER A 113 41.07 1.76 9.08
CA SER A 113 40.69 1.99 10.49
C SER A 113 39.32 1.44 10.89
N GLY A 114 38.89 0.30 10.33
CA GLY A 114 37.62 -0.35 10.67
C GLY A 114 36.38 0.24 9.99
N ALA A 115 36.54 1.12 8.98
CA ALA A 115 35.44 1.59 8.14
C ALA A 115 35.78 1.42 6.64
N PRO A 116 34.78 1.08 5.80
CA PRO A 116 34.97 0.97 4.36
C PRO A 116 35.16 2.36 3.75
N ASN A 117 36.26 2.56 3.01
CA ASN A 117 36.64 3.86 2.46
C ASN A 117 36.24 3.96 0.98
N ASN A 118 36.74 3.06 0.14
CA ASN A 118 36.56 3.10 -1.30
C ASN A 118 36.30 1.70 -1.87
N VAL A 119 35.45 1.61 -2.88
CA VAL A 119 35.18 0.43 -3.70
C VAL A 119 35.86 0.64 -5.06
N TYR A 120 36.59 -0.37 -5.51
CA TYR A 120 37.38 -0.41 -6.73
C TYR A 120 36.91 -1.57 -7.60
N GLY A 121 36.70 -1.30 -8.88
CA GLY A 121 36.32 -2.33 -9.82
C GLY A 121 35.87 -1.75 -11.15
N ASN A 122 35.74 -2.63 -12.14
CA ASN A 122 35.07 -2.33 -13.38
C ASN A 122 33.56 -2.26 -13.13
N PHE A 123 33.05 -1.06 -12.91
CA PHE A 123 31.61 -0.84 -12.80
C PHE A 123 30.96 -1.11 -14.16
N ASN A 124 29.87 -1.87 -14.16
CA ASN A 124 29.11 -2.18 -15.37
C ASN A 124 28.23 -0.99 -15.79
N GLN A 125 27.65 -1.06 -16.99
CA GLN A 125 26.86 0.04 -17.54
C GLN A 125 25.67 0.44 -16.66
N GLN A 126 25.01 -0.52 -15.99
CA GLN A 126 23.88 -0.21 -15.10
C GLN A 126 24.34 0.53 -13.84
N GLU A 127 25.50 0.16 -13.28
CA GLU A 127 26.14 0.89 -12.18
C GLU A 127 26.51 2.33 -12.59
N VAL A 128 27.04 2.51 -13.81
CA VAL A 128 27.39 3.83 -14.36
C VAL A 128 26.16 4.70 -14.63
N ASP A 129 25.09 4.12 -15.20
CA ASP A 129 23.83 4.82 -15.46
C ASP A 129 23.16 5.29 -14.16
N ALA A 130 23.12 4.42 -13.15
CA ALA A 130 22.63 4.78 -11.82
C ALA A 130 23.49 5.85 -11.13
N CYS A 131 24.81 5.79 -11.31
CA CYS A 131 25.71 6.86 -10.84
C CYS A 131 25.39 8.21 -11.49
N ASN A 132 25.14 8.23 -12.81
CA ASN A 132 24.76 9.45 -13.53
C ASN A 132 23.42 10.01 -13.04
N GLN A 133 22.44 9.15 -12.73
CA GLN A 133 21.15 9.55 -12.16
C GLN A 133 21.27 10.15 -10.76
N LEU A 134 22.23 9.68 -9.97
CA LEU A 134 22.57 10.26 -8.66
C LEU A 134 23.43 11.53 -8.75
N ASN A 135 23.66 12.07 -9.95
CA ASN A 135 24.55 13.20 -10.19
C ASN A 135 25.98 13.00 -9.63
N GLY A 136 26.53 11.79 -9.75
CA GLY A 136 27.87 11.44 -9.26
C GLY A 136 29.04 12.19 -9.93
N GLY A 137 28.77 13.00 -10.96
CA GLY A 137 29.76 13.84 -11.63
C GLY A 137 30.84 13.03 -12.34
N THR A 138 32.09 13.51 -12.30
CA THR A 138 33.23 12.84 -12.94
C THR A 138 33.56 11.47 -12.32
N ALA A 139 33.10 11.19 -11.10
CA ALA A 139 33.33 9.91 -10.43
C ALA A 139 32.70 8.73 -11.20
N CYS A 140 31.57 8.94 -11.88
CA CYS A 140 30.89 7.92 -12.69
C CYS A 140 31.73 7.40 -13.86
N TYR A 141 32.77 8.14 -14.23
CA TYR A 141 33.68 7.83 -15.32
C TYR A 141 35.04 7.32 -14.81
N THR A 142 35.12 6.97 -13.52
CA THR A 142 36.32 6.40 -12.88
C THR A 142 36.00 5.06 -12.22
N ASN A 143 37.04 4.24 -11.99
CA ASN A 143 36.90 2.91 -11.38
C ASN A 143 37.09 2.91 -9.85
N ARG A 144 36.71 4.01 -9.17
CA ARG A 144 36.69 4.11 -7.70
C ARG A 144 35.54 4.97 -7.23
N TRP A 145 34.71 4.40 -6.35
CA TRP A 145 33.64 5.12 -5.66
C TRP A 145 33.81 5.05 -4.15
N GLY A 146 33.33 6.06 -3.44
CA GLY A 146 33.19 5.97 -1.98
C GLY A 146 32.24 4.83 -1.62
N ALA A 147 32.53 4.07 -0.57
CA ALA A 147 31.75 2.87 -0.25
C ALA A 147 30.27 3.16 0.05
N SER A 148 29.96 4.29 0.72
CA SER A 148 28.58 4.75 0.93
C SER A 148 27.91 5.17 -0.38
N PHE A 149 28.63 5.83 -1.27
CA PHE A 149 28.12 6.22 -2.58
C PHE A 149 27.83 5.01 -3.47
N TYR A 150 28.70 4.00 -3.46
CA TYR A 150 28.44 2.73 -4.18
C TYR A 150 27.18 2.03 -3.67
N LEU A 151 26.90 2.07 -2.36
CA LEU A 151 25.63 1.53 -1.83
C LEU A 151 24.43 2.33 -2.33
N ALA A 152 24.52 3.66 -2.39
CA ALA A 152 23.47 4.49 -3.00
C ALA A 152 23.26 4.17 -4.50
N VAL A 153 24.34 3.90 -5.24
CA VAL A 153 24.25 3.43 -6.64
C VAL A 153 23.53 2.08 -6.70
N LYS A 154 23.82 1.14 -5.80
CA LYS A 154 23.10 -0.14 -5.74
C LYS A 154 21.63 0.03 -5.39
N ASP A 155 21.29 0.95 -4.49
CA ASP A 155 19.91 1.27 -4.16
C ASP A 155 19.19 1.88 -5.38
N GLN A 156 19.87 2.76 -6.13
CA GLN A 156 19.37 3.33 -7.38
C GLN A 156 19.22 2.28 -8.51
N MET A 157 20.10 1.29 -8.57
CA MET A 157 19.96 0.18 -9.52
C MET A 157 18.81 -0.76 -9.13
N ALA A 158 18.59 -0.95 -7.83
CA ALA A 158 17.45 -1.71 -7.32
C ALA A 158 16.12 -1.00 -7.59
N SER A 159 16.11 0.33 -7.68
CA SER A 159 14.95 1.11 -8.14
C SER A 159 14.85 1.22 -9.68
N GLY A 160 15.92 0.93 -10.42
CA GLY A 160 16.09 1.23 -11.85
C GLY A 160 15.70 0.16 -12.88
N SER A 161 14.91 -0.86 -12.53
CA SER A 161 14.31 -1.78 -13.51
C SER A 161 12.93 -2.24 -13.08
N THR A 162 12.00 -1.30 -12.95
CA THR A 162 10.58 -1.61 -13.07
C THR A 162 10.14 -1.16 -14.46
N THR A 163 9.59 -2.07 -15.25
CA THR A 163 8.55 -1.66 -16.21
C THR A 163 7.61 -0.76 -15.43
N VAL A 164 7.43 0.51 -15.85
CA VAL A 164 6.48 1.42 -15.21
C VAL A 164 5.14 0.70 -15.22
N GLU A 165 4.74 0.22 -14.05
CA GLU A 165 3.46 -0.46 -13.91
C GLU A 165 2.40 0.62 -14.01
N ASN A 166 1.63 0.61 -15.09
CA ASN A 166 0.52 1.54 -15.19
C ASN A 166 -0.47 1.25 -14.08
N ARG A 167 -1.01 2.31 -13.51
CA ARG A 167 -2.01 2.28 -12.45
C ARG A 167 -3.18 3.19 -12.85
N LEU A 168 -3.56 3.17 -14.13
CA LEU A 168 -4.60 4.03 -14.67
C LEU A 168 -5.94 3.80 -13.95
N GLY A 169 -6.63 4.90 -13.64
CA GLY A 169 -7.82 4.88 -12.78
C GLY A 169 -9.10 5.39 -13.44
N ALA A 170 -10.23 5.04 -12.86
CA ALA A 170 -11.56 5.55 -13.22
C ALA A 170 -12.31 6.05 -11.99
N TRP A 171 -13.06 7.14 -12.13
CA TRP A 171 -13.83 7.72 -11.03
C TRP A 171 -15.30 7.30 -11.09
N LEU A 172 -15.82 6.79 -9.98
CA LEU A 172 -17.21 6.45 -9.77
C LEU A 172 -17.86 7.51 -8.89
N TRP A 173 -18.89 8.17 -9.43
CA TRP A 173 -19.69 9.13 -8.67
C TRP A 173 -20.72 8.41 -7.78
N TYR A 174 -21.69 7.73 -8.39
CA TYR A 174 -22.67 6.89 -7.69
C TYR A 174 -22.90 5.60 -8.48
N ILE A 175 -23.03 4.47 -7.76
CA ILE A 175 -23.28 3.17 -8.39
C ILE A 175 -24.75 3.02 -8.84
N ASP A 176 -25.65 3.69 -8.14
CA ASP A 176 -27.10 3.70 -8.35
C ASP A 176 -27.58 4.87 -9.22
N GLU A 177 -26.65 5.61 -9.84
CA GLU A 177 -27.02 6.69 -10.74
C GLU A 177 -27.80 6.18 -11.95
N ASP A 178 -28.86 6.92 -12.31
CA ASP A 178 -29.67 6.65 -13.49
C ASP A 178 -28.80 6.44 -14.73
N GLY A 179 -29.03 5.37 -15.49
CA GLY A 179 -28.29 5.10 -16.71
C GLY A 179 -27.02 4.26 -16.53
N LEU A 180 -26.40 4.21 -15.35
CA LEU A 180 -25.28 3.28 -15.10
C LEU A 180 -25.78 1.83 -15.06
N ASN A 181 -26.91 1.58 -14.36
CA ASN A 181 -27.64 0.31 -14.36
C ASN A 181 -26.76 -0.94 -14.13
N LYS A 182 -25.73 -0.85 -13.28
CA LYS A 182 -24.77 -1.92 -12.99
C LYS A 182 -24.59 -2.07 -11.48
N SER A 183 -24.49 -3.31 -11.01
CA SER A 183 -23.94 -3.58 -9.68
C SER A 183 -22.42 -3.35 -9.66
N HIS A 184 -21.83 -3.19 -8.48
CA HIS A 184 -20.36 -3.13 -8.34
C HIS A 184 -19.66 -4.34 -8.98
N THR A 185 -20.26 -5.53 -8.93
CA THR A 185 -19.69 -6.72 -9.59
C THR A 185 -19.67 -6.57 -11.10
N GLN A 186 -20.75 -6.06 -11.71
CA GLN A 186 -20.82 -5.84 -13.15
C GLN A 186 -19.84 -4.75 -13.59
N LEU A 187 -19.77 -3.65 -12.86
CA LEU A 187 -18.83 -2.56 -13.13
C LEU A 187 -17.37 -3.04 -12.98
N ALA A 188 -17.03 -3.74 -11.90
CA ALA A 188 -15.68 -4.25 -11.69
C ALA A 188 -15.25 -5.24 -12.78
N ASN A 189 -16.15 -6.09 -13.28
CA ASN A 189 -15.87 -6.97 -14.41
C ASN A 189 -15.53 -6.19 -15.69
N GLU A 190 -16.27 -5.13 -15.98
CA GLU A 190 -16.07 -4.30 -17.18
C GLU A 190 -14.78 -3.49 -17.10
N LEU A 191 -14.53 -2.81 -15.97
CA LEU A 191 -13.29 -2.08 -15.72
C LEU A 191 -12.06 -3.01 -15.80
N SER A 192 -12.15 -4.19 -15.19
CA SER A 192 -11.07 -5.19 -15.22
C SER A 192 -10.83 -5.72 -16.62
N ALA A 193 -11.89 -5.96 -17.40
CA ALA A 193 -11.76 -6.41 -18.79
C ALA A 193 -11.07 -5.38 -19.70
N MET A 194 -11.25 -4.08 -19.42
CA MET A 194 -10.49 -3.03 -20.10
C MET A 194 -9.03 -2.99 -19.66
N GLY A 195 -8.76 -3.25 -18.38
CA GLY A 195 -7.40 -3.21 -17.80
C GLY A 195 -7.20 -2.09 -16.78
N VAL A 196 -8.29 -1.45 -16.33
CA VAL A 196 -8.28 -0.44 -15.27
C VAL A 196 -7.64 -1.01 -14.01
N LYS A 197 -6.84 -0.21 -13.33
CA LYS A 197 -6.10 -0.61 -12.12
C LYS A 197 -6.60 0.03 -10.85
N ARG A 198 -7.27 1.18 -10.94
CA ARG A 198 -7.88 1.85 -9.80
C ARG A 198 -9.31 2.26 -10.07
N VAL A 199 -10.14 2.21 -9.04
CA VAL A 199 -11.44 2.86 -9.02
C VAL A 199 -11.49 3.83 -7.84
N PHE A 200 -11.86 5.08 -8.09
CA PHE A 200 -12.09 6.09 -7.06
C PHE A 200 -13.60 6.14 -6.77
N ILE A 201 -14.02 5.60 -5.63
CA ILE A 201 -15.42 5.46 -5.22
C ILE A 201 -15.76 6.58 -4.25
N LYS A 202 -16.81 7.35 -4.55
CA LYS A 202 -17.27 8.40 -3.64
C LYS A 202 -17.86 7.75 -2.40
N ILE A 203 -17.44 8.15 -1.21
CA ILE A 203 -18.02 7.61 0.03
C ILE A 203 -18.60 8.67 0.96
N ALA A 204 -18.27 9.93 0.73
CA ALA A 204 -18.78 11.03 1.53
C ALA A 204 -18.97 12.31 0.71
N ASP A 205 -19.85 13.15 1.23
CA ASP A 205 -20.15 14.49 0.73
C ASP A 205 -20.40 15.35 1.96
N ASP A 206 -19.47 16.27 2.23
CA ASP A 206 -19.41 16.97 3.52
C ASP A 206 -19.44 15.95 4.68
N THR A 207 -20.28 16.16 5.70
CA THR A 207 -20.40 15.32 6.89
C THR A 207 -21.17 14.01 6.66
N SER A 208 -21.70 13.80 5.46
CA SER A 208 -22.52 12.63 5.11
C SER A 208 -21.64 11.44 4.70
N ASN A 209 -21.07 10.77 5.71
CA ASN A 209 -20.16 9.65 5.50
C ASN A 209 -20.90 8.32 5.35
N CYS A 210 -20.68 7.62 4.25
CA CYS A 210 -21.19 6.27 3.97
C CYS A 210 -22.71 6.14 3.86
N SER A 211 -23.44 7.25 3.91
CA SER A 211 -24.89 7.31 3.78
C SER A 211 -25.36 7.67 2.37
N LEU A 212 -24.43 8.03 1.48
CA LEU A 212 -24.74 8.40 0.10
C LEU A 212 -25.33 7.22 -0.69
N PHE A 213 -24.85 6.00 -0.42
CA PHE A 213 -25.41 4.77 -0.95
C PHE A 213 -25.04 3.60 -0.03
N THR A 214 -25.89 2.57 -0.02
CA THR A 214 -25.87 1.49 0.99
C THR A 214 -24.58 0.68 1.06
N ASP A 215 -23.79 0.69 0.00
CA ASP A 215 -22.60 -0.13 -0.21
C ASP A 215 -21.30 0.69 -0.38
N ALA A 216 -21.35 2.01 -0.17
CA ALA A 216 -20.19 2.90 -0.20
C ALA A 216 -19.10 2.49 0.80
N CYS A 217 -19.51 2.04 1.98
CA CYS A 217 -18.62 1.65 3.06
C CYS A 217 -18.90 0.20 3.42
N SER A 218 -18.52 -0.68 2.50
CA SER A 218 -18.70 -2.11 2.62
C SER A 218 -17.42 -2.81 2.19
N THR A 219 -16.93 -3.72 3.04
CA THR A 219 -15.81 -4.61 2.69
C THR A 219 -16.19 -5.53 1.54
N THR A 220 -17.47 -5.80 1.32
CA THR A 220 -17.94 -6.55 0.14
C THR A 220 -17.65 -5.77 -1.13
N THR A 221 -17.95 -4.47 -1.14
CA THR A 221 -17.67 -3.58 -2.28
C THR A 221 -16.19 -3.51 -2.60
N THR A 222 -15.35 -3.23 -1.61
CA THR A 222 -13.90 -3.13 -1.84
C THR A 222 -13.30 -4.48 -2.27
N ASN A 223 -13.76 -5.60 -1.71
CA ASN A 223 -13.33 -6.93 -2.11
C ASN A 223 -13.76 -7.30 -3.54
N ILE A 224 -14.91 -6.83 -4.02
CA ILE A 224 -15.32 -7.03 -5.43
C ILE A 224 -14.26 -6.48 -6.38
N TYR A 225 -13.74 -5.27 -6.13
CA TYR A 225 -12.71 -4.66 -6.98
C TYR A 225 -11.33 -5.30 -6.78
N LYS A 226 -10.93 -5.56 -5.53
CA LYS A 226 -9.65 -6.23 -5.22
C LYS A 226 -9.54 -7.61 -5.88
N ASN A 227 -10.62 -8.40 -5.86
CA ASN A 227 -10.69 -9.71 -6.51
C ASN A 227 -10.57 -9.64 -8.05
N LYS A 228 -10.67 -8.43 -8.62
CA LYS A 228 -10.46 -8.15 -10.04
C LYS A 228 -9.11 -7.50 -10.35
N GLY A 229 -8.23 -7.41 -9.34
CA GLY A 229 -6.94 -6.73 -9.46
C GLY A 229 -7.07 -5.22 -9.60
N ILE A 230 -8.17 -4.64 -9.09
CA ILE A 230 -8.42 -3.20 -9.09
C ILE A 230 -8.30 -2.70 -7.65
N GLU A 231 -7.53 -1.65 -7.45
CA GLU A 231 -7.44 -0.89 -6.21
C GLU A 231 -8.72 -0.07 -5.96
N PRO A 232 -9.48 -0.33 -4.89
CA PRO A 232 -10.56 0.55 -4.48
C PRO A 232 -10.01 1.71 -3.64
N TRP A 233 -10.15 2.93 -4.16
CA TRP A 233 -9.84 4.18 -3.47
C TRP A 233 -11.11 4.89 -3.05
N ALA A 234 -11.09 5.53 -1.90
CA ALA A 234 -12.19 6.36 -1.43
C ALA A 234 -11.96 7.81 -1.82
N TRP A 235 -13.03 8.56 -2.06
CA TRP A 235 -12.97 10.01 -2.16
C TRP A 235 -14.22 10.70 -1.60
N SER A 236 -14.10 12.00 -1.32
CA SER A 236 -15.19 12.84 -0.81
C SER A 236 -15.16 14.25 -1.38
N TYR A 237 -16.33 14.88 -1.44
CA TYR A 237 -16.41 16.34 -1.51
C TYR A 237 -16.18 16.94 -0.13
N ASN A 238 -15.31 17.94 -0.06
CA ASN A 238 -14.93 18.59 1.18
C ASN A 238 -15.15 20.09 1.12
N TYR A 239 -15.62 20.65 2.22
CA TYR A 239 -15.96 22.08 2.37
C TYR A 239 -15.41 22.63 3.69
N PRO A 240 -15.15 23.94 3.82
CA PRO A 240 -14.86 24.53 5.12
C PRO A 240 -16.02 24.31 6.10
N GLY A 241 -15.75 23.78 7.29
CA GLY A 241 -16.82 23.56 8.26
C GLY A 241 -16.47 22.55 9.33
N ASP A 242 -17.32 21.54 9.49
CA ASP A 242 -17.11 20.47 10.47
C ASP A 242 -16.03 19.50 9.97
N ASP A 243 -14.79 19.94 10.09
CA ASP A 243 -13.60 19.28 9.54
C ASP A 243 -13.43 17.87 10.12
N VAL A 244 -13.77 17.66 11.41
CA VAL A 244 -13.66 16.37 12.09
C VAL A 244 -14.73 15.41 11.59
N ALA A 245 -15.98 15.86 11.46
CA ALA A 245 -17.04 15.01 10.92
C ALA A 245 -16.78 14.62 9.46
N GLN A 246 -16.20 15.50 8.65
CA GLN A 246 -15.76 15.15 7.29
C GLN A 246 -14.60 14.13 7.30
N ALA A 247 -13.62 14.29 8.19
CA ALA A 247 -12.45 13.41 8.30
C ALA A 247 -12.79 11.97 8.73
N ASP A 248 -13.94 11.75 9.40
CA ASP A 248 -14.45 10.41 9.71
C ASP A 248 -14.65 9.55 8.45
N ALA A 249 -14.84 10.15 7.27
CA ALA A 249 -14.86 9.42 6.01
C ALA A 249 -13.54 8.66 5.74
N LEU A 250 -12.38 9.22 6.09
CA LEU A 250 -11.09 8.52 5.93
C LEU A 250 -10.98 7.35 6.90
N TYR A 251 -11.40 7.53 8.16
CA TYR A 251 -11.42 6.45 9.13
C TYR A 251 -12.30 5.29 8.64
N LYS A 252 -13.48 5.59 8.09
CA LYS A 252 -14.35 4.58 7.47
C LYS A 252 -13.73 3.97 6.23
N ALA A 253 -13.06 4.74 5.37
CA ALA A 253 -12.34 4.19 4.22
C ALA A 253 -11.31 3.13 4.67
N ALA A 254 -10.53 3.44 5.72
CA ALA A 254 -9.60 2.51 6.33
C ALA A 254 -10.31 1.26 6.88
N GLN A 255 -11.42 1.43 7.61
CA GLN A 255 -12.22 0.34 8.17
C GLN A 255 -12.74 -0.63 7.09
N TYR A 256 -13.19 -0.10 5.96
CA TYR A 256 -13.81 -0.90 4.89
C TYR A 256 -12.83 -1.36 3.81
N GLY A 257 -11.52 -1.21 4.07
CA GLY A 257 -10.46 -1.79 3.24
C GLY A 257 -10.24 -1.06 1.92
N TYR A 258 -10.52 0.23 1.85
CA TYR A 258 -9.97 1.06 0.78
C TYR A 258 -8.44 1.10 0.88
N VAL A 259 -7.75 1.32 -0.23
CA VAL A 259 -6.27 1.33 -0.27
C VAL A 259 -5.66 2.73 -0.22
N GLY A 260 -6.51 3.76 -0.22
CA GLY A 260 -6.12 5.16 -0.16
C GLY A 260 -7.33 6.07 -0.17
N TYR A 261 -7.09 7.37 0.06
CA TYR A 261 -8.12 8.38 0.15
C TYR A 261 -7.78 9.63 -0.67
N VAL A 262 -8.76 10.23 -1.35
CA VAL A 262 -8.60 11.52 -2.04
C VAL A 262 -9.62 12.53 -1.54
N LEU A 263 -9.15 13.70 -1.11
CA LEU A 263 -10.02 14.82 -0.74
C LEU A 263 -10.28 15.66 -1.98
N ASP A 264 -11.56 15.92 -2.30
CA ASP A 264 -11.91 16.92 -3.30
C ASP A 264 -12.08 18.28 -2.65
N VAL A 265 -11.07 19.13 -2.83
CA VAL A 265 -10.99 20.45 -2.23
C VAL A 265 -11.74 21.44 -3.12
N GLU A 266 -12.93 21.79 -2.66
CA GLU A 266 -13.88 22.62 -3.40
C GLU A 266 -13.53 24.12 -3.40
N VAL A 267 -14.23 24.86 -4.25
CA VAL A 267 -14.03 26.30 -4.51
C VAL A 267 -14.10 27.16 -3.24
N GLU A 268 -14.79 26.70 -2.20
CA GLU A 268 -14.94 27.38 -0.92
C GLU A 268 -13.62 27.54 -0.15
N PHE A 269 -12.59 26.74 -0.47
CA PHE A 269 -11.26 26.87 0.13
C PHE A 269 -10.39 27.96 -0.53
N ASN A 270 -10.86 28.57 -1.63
CA ASN A 270 -10.15 29.64 -2.32
C ASN A 270 -9.78 30.79 -1.39
N ASN A 271 -8.51 31.21 -1.42
CA ASN A 271 -7.95 32.27 -0.58
C ASN A 271 -8.04 32.01 0.93
N THR A 272 -8.26 30.76 1.35
CA THR A 272 -8.29 30.37 2.76
C THR A 272 -7.05 29.55 3.11
N SER A 273 -6.30 29.97 4.13
CA SER A 273 -5.18 29.17 4.65
C SER A 273 -5.58 28.37 5.89
N ALA A 274 -6.36 28.98 6.79
CA ALA A 274 -6.76 28.34 8.04
C ALA A 274 -7.69 27.15 7.81
N ALA A 275 -8.70 27.28 6.94
CA ALA A 275 -9.60 26.19 6.63
C ALA A 275 -8.87 25.00 5.98
N LEU A 276 -7.93 25.26 5.06
CA LEU A 276 -7.07 24.22 4.48
C LEU A 276 -6.24 23.50 5.56
N HIS A 277 -5.59 24.23 6.48
CA HIS A 277 -4.88 23.57 7.58
C HIS A 277 -5.81 22.73 8.44
N ASN A 278 -6.98 23.25 8.82
CA ASN A 278 -7.90 22.54 9.70
C ASN A 278 -8.41 21.24 9.09
N ILE A 279 -8.90 21.26 7.85
CA ILE A 279 -9.44 20.06 7.19
C ILE A 279 -8.35 18.99 7.03
N PHE A 280 -7.16 19.36 6.55
CA PHE A 280 -6.10 18.38 6.36
C PHE A 280 -5.51 17.87 7.68
N GLN A 281 -5.46 18.70 8.74
CA GLN A 281 -5.09 18.24 10.08
C GLN A 281 -6.13 17.27 10.66
N ALA A 282 -7.42 17.48 10.39
CA ALA A 282 -8.47 16.56 10.81
C ALA A 282 -8.34 15.21 10.09
N PHE A 283 -8.08 15.21 8.78
CA PHE A 283 -7.84 13.99 8.01
C PHE A 283 -6.55 13.25 8.43
N GLU A 284 -5.47 13.96 8.74
CA GLU A 284 -4.25 13.35 9.29
C GLU A 284 -4.51 12.75 10.69
N SER A 285 -5.32 13.40 11.51
CA SER A 285 -5.75 12.88 12.81
C SER A 285 -6.57 11.59 12.65
N ALA A 286 -7.55 11.58 11.73
CA ALA A 286 -8.34 10.39 11.42
C ALA A 286 -7.48 9.24 10.86
N LYS A 287 -6.46 9.56 10.03
CA LYS A 287 -5.47 8.58 9.57
C LYS A 287 -4.68 8.00 10.75
N GLN A 288 -4.22 8.84 11.66
CA GLN A 288 -3.51 8.38 12.85
C GLN A 288 -4.40 7.53 13.76
N ASP A 289 -5.68 7.87 13.92
CA ASP A 289 -6.64 7.07 14.66
C ASP A 289 -6.86 5.70 14.01
N ALA A 290 -6.96 5.65 12.68
CA ALA A 290 -7.07 4.40 11.94
C ALA A 290 -5.78 3.55 12.01
N ILE A 291 -4.60 4.17 12.05
CA ILE A 291 -3.32 3.49 12.32
C ILE A 291 -3.29 2.91 13.73
N ASN A 292 -3.70 3.71 14.73
CA ASN A 292 -3.74 3.29 16.13
C ASN A 292 -4.74 2.14 16.35
N ALA A 293 -5.86 2.14 15.62
CA ALA A 293 -6.83 1.06 15.58
C ALA A 293 -6.36 -0.15 14.77
N GLY A 294 -5.16 -0.09 14.17
CA GLY A 294 -4.59 -1.16 13.36
C GLY A 294 -5.28 -1.39 12.02
N LEU A 295 -6.17 -0.50 11.57
CA LEU A 295 -6.94 -0.67 10.32
C LEU A 295 -6.07 -0.48 9.08
N ILE A 296 -5.10 0.44 9.17
CA ILE A 296 -4.15 0.81 8.13
C ILE A 296 -2.77 1.02 8.76
N ASN A 297 -1.74 1.20 7.94
CA ASN A 297 -0.40 1.54 8.40
C ASN A 297 -0.01 2.97 7.97
N ALA A 298 1.16 3.44 8.40
CA ALA A 298 1.65 4.79 8.10
C ALA A 298 1.79 5.09 6.59
N SER A 299 1.87 4.06 5.74
CA SER A 299 1.98 4.22 4.28
C SER A 299 0.64 4.38 3.56
N PHE A 300 -0.49 4.41 4.27
CA PHE A 300 -1.80 4.70 3.68
C PHE A 300 -1.82 6.09 3.03
N PRO A 301 -2.06 6.17 1.72
CA PRO A 301 -1.87 7.40 0.97
C PRO A 301 -3.09 8.33 1.03
N ILE A 302 -2.81 9.62 1.11
CA ILE A 302 -3.80 10.69 1.00
C ILE A 302 -3.49 11.53 -0.24
N GLY A 303 -4.45 11.70 -1.14
CA GLY A 303 -4.37 12.63 -2.27
C GLY A 303 -5.31 13.81 -2.10
N ALA A 304 -5.14 14.83 -2.93
CA ALA A 304 -6.17 15.87 -3.09
C ALA A 304 -6.34 16.31 -4.53
N THR A 305 -7.60 16.49 -4.94
CA THR A 305 -7.96 17.29 -6.11
C THR A 305 -8.19 18.73 -5.68
N THR A 306 -8.01 19.67 -6.61
CA THR A 306 -8.40 21.07 -6.37
C THR A 306 -9.33 21.53 -7.48
N TRP A 307 -10.33 22.32 -7.09
CA TRP A 307 -11.25 22.92 -8.02
C TRP A 307 -10.54 23.82 -9.06
N SER A 308 -10.86 23.58 -10.33
CA SER A 308 -10.44 24.42 -11.46
C SER A 308 -8.92 24.65 -11.52
N ASN A 309 -8.49 25.78 -12.08
CA ASN A 309 -7.10 26.23 -12.13
C ASN A 309 -6.71 26.92 -10.80
N PRO A 310 -5.90 26.28 -9.92
CA PRO A 310 -5.67 26.77 -8.57
C PRO A 310 -5.06 28.17 -8.48
N ILE A 311 -4.19 28.61 -9.42
CA ILE A 311 -3.62 29.97 -9.35
C ILE A 311 -4.68 31.05 -9.60
N SER A 312 -5.61 30.81 -10.53
CA SER A 312 -6.68 31.74 -10.87
C SER A 312 -7.71 31.89 -9.75
N GLN A 313 -7.81 30.86 -8.92
CA GLN A 313 -8.79 30.75 -7.84
C GLN A 313 -8.22 31.17 -6.48
N GLY A 314 -6.89 31.32 -6.36
CA GLY A 314 -6.23 31.63 -5.08
C GLY A 314 -6.16 30.42 -4.14
N MET A 315 -6.15 29.21 -4.69
CA MET A 315 -5.98 27.97 -3.92
C MET A 315 -4.54 27.85 -3.43
N ASN A 316 -4.34 27.53 -2.15
CA ASN A 316 -3.02 27.45 -1.55
C ASN A 316 -2.45 26.02 -1.61
N VAL A 317 -1.96 25.63 -2.79
CA VAL A 317 -1.41 24.28 -3.05
C VAL A 317 -0.24 23.94 -2.12
N GLY A 318 0.60 24.91 -1.75
CA GLY A 318 1.71 24.71 -0.81
C GLY A 318 1.27 24.35 0.62
N ILE A 319 0.03 24.69 1.01
CA ILE A 319 -0.56 24.16 2.26
C ILE A 319 -0.99 22.71 2.06
N ILE A 320 -1.69 22.40 0.97
CA ILE A 320 -2.14 21.05 0.64
C ILE A 320 -0.94 20.08 0.58
N ASP A 321 0.17 20.51 -0.05
CA ASP A 321 1.40 19.73 -0.20
C ASP A 321 2.02 19.28 1.14
N GLN A 322 1.72 19.97 2.25
CA GLN A 322 2.21 19.58 3.57
C GLN A 322 1.57 18.28 4.08
N TYR A 323 0.37 17.94 3.59
CA TYR A 323 -0.48 16.89 4.16
C TYR A 323 -0.73 15.70 3.22
N VAL A 324 -0.79 15.94 1.90
CA VAL A 324 -1.09 14.88 0.92
C VAL A 324 0.16 14.18 0.45
N ASP A 325 0.09 12.95 -0.05
CA ASP A 325 1.19 12.24 -0.70
C ASP A 325 1.30 12.56 -2.19
N PHE A 326 0.24 13.07 -2.82
CA PHE A 326 0.19 13.47 -4.23
C PHE A 326 -0.98 14.44 -4.50
N HIS A 327 -0.88 15.17 -5.60
CA HIS A 327 -1.91 16.09 -6.09
C HIS A 327 -2.63 15.51 -7.30
N MET A 328 -3.89 15.87 -7.51
CA MET A 328 -4.70 15.41 -8.63
C MET A 328 -5.43 16.56 -9.34
N PRO A 329 -4.75 17.36 -10.18
CA PRO A 329 -5.40 18.44 -10.91
C PRO A 329 -6.51 17.94 -11.84
N GLN A 330 -7.68 18.59 -11.75
CA GLN A 330 -8.81 18.42 -12.67
C GLN A 330 -8.50 19.09 -14.03
N THR A 331 -7.76 18.38 -14.88
CA THR A 331 -7.32 18.88 -16.20
C THR A 331 -8.35 18.52 -17.26
N TYR A 332 -9.54 19.08 -17.09
CA TYR A 332 -10.73 18.73 -17.84
C TYR A 332 -10.76 19.41 -19.22
N VAL A 333 -9.79 19.05 -20.06
CA VAL A 333 -9.63 19.61 -21.42
C VAL A 333 -10.88 19.47 -22.29
N GLU A 334 -11.72 18.47 -22.05
CA GLU A 334 -13.02 18.34 -22.71
C GLU A 334 -13.98 19.46 -22.32
N VAL A 335 -14.14 19.69 -21.01
CA VAL A 335 -14.99 20.74 -20.44
C VAL A 335 -14.52 22.13 -20.90
N TRP A 336 -13.21 22.33 -21.04
CA TRP A 336 -12.63 23.59 -21.50
C TRP A 336 -12.82 23.83 -22.99
N GLY A 337 -12.98 22.76 -23.78
CA GLY A 337 -13.40 22.80 -25.18
C GLY A 337 -12.35 22.32 -26.20
N ALA A 338 -12.74 22.34 -27.47
CA ALA A 338 -12.00 21.67 -28.56
C ALA A 338 -10.54 22.10 -28.72
N SER A 339 -10.20 23.38 -28.50
CA SER A 339 -8.82 23.87 -28.57
C SER A 339 -7.92 23.27 -27.49
N TYR A 340 -8.49 22.91 -26.34
CA TYR A 340 -7.75 22.32 -25.23
C TYR A 340 -7.49 20.84 -25.48
N MET A 341 -8.50 20.10 -25.96
CA MET A 341 -8.38 18.69 -26.36
C MET A 341 -7.39 18.47 -27.52
N ALA A 342 -7.19 19.47 -28.38
CA ALA A 342 -6.24 19.37 -29.50
C ALA A 342 -4.77 19.33 -29.05
N ASN A 343 -4.44 19.85 -27.87
CA ASN A 343 -3.08 19.89 -27.35
C ASN A 343 -3.02 19.64 -25.83
N PRO A 344 -3.35 18.41 -25.38
CA PRO A 344 -3.38 18.10 -23.95
C PRO A 344 -2.01 18.29 -23.27
N LYS A 345 -0.91 18.10 -24.01
CA LYS A 345 0.46 18.27 -23.48
C LYS A 345 0.71 19.67 -22.93
N GLN A 346 0.36 20.69 -23.71
CA GLN A 346 0.51 22.07 -23.27
C GLN A 346 -0.21 22.34 -21.95
N TRP A 347 -1.39 21.77 -21.75
CA TRP A 347 -2.20 22.00 -20.56
C TRP A 347 -1.75 21.18 -19.36
N ILE A 348 -1.24 19.98 -19.57
CA ILE A 348 -0.56 19.19 -18.54
C ILE A 348 0.70 19.92 -18.07
N GLU A 349 1.54 20.40 -18.99
CA GLU A 349 2.74 21.17 -18.67
C GLU A 349 2.42 22.48 -17.94
N ALA A 350 1.36 23.18 -18.37
CA ALA A 350 0.88 24.38 -17.69
C ALA A 350 0.41 24.06 -16.26
N GLY A 351 -0.41 23.02 -16.09
CA GLY A 351 -0.87 22.56 -14.78
C GLY A 351 0.28 22.16 -13.85
N ASN A 352 1.23 21.36 -14.34
CA ASN A 352 2.45 21.01 -13.60
C ASN A 352 3.20 22.27 -13.14
N SER A 353 3.49 23.18 -14.07
CA SER A 353 4.21 24.42 -13.81
C SER A 353 3.52 25.29 -12.75
N GLU A 354 2.19 25.36 -12.83
CA GLU A 354 1.36 26.09 -11.89
C GLU A 354 1.43 25.49 -10.48
N TYR A 355 1.21 24.18 -10.34
CA TYR A 355 1.31 23.50 -9.04
C TYR A 355 2.71 23.67 -8.44
N ARG A 356 3.77 23.53 -9.24
CA ARG A 356 5.15 23.77 -8.77
C ARG A 356 5.34 25.21 -8.30
N THR A 357 4.81 26.18 -9.03
CA THR A 357 4.88 27.62 -8.65
C THR A 357 4.13 27.89 -7.34
N LEU A 358 3.02 27.18 -7.10
CA LEU A 358 2.23 27.29 -5.89
C LEU A 358 2.76 26.45 -4.72
N GLY A 359 3.89 25.75 -4.89
CA GLY A 359 4.61 25.07 -3.82
C GLY A 359 4.46 23.55 -3.76
N ALA A 360 3.89 22.90 -4.79
CA ALA A 360 3.80 21.43 -4.83
C ALA A 360 5.19 20.79 -5.07
N ASN A 361 5.63 19.94 -4.15
CA ASN A 361 6.87 19.16 -4.30
C ASN A 361 6.59 17.66 -4.49
N LYS A 362 5.35 17.23 -4.28
CA LYS A 362 4.91 15.84 -4.40
C LYS A 362 4.44 15.50 -5.83
N PRO A 363 4.23 14.21 -6.17
CA PRO A 363 3.74 13.79 -7.49
C PRO A 363 2.42 14.47 -7.88
N ILE A 364 2.22 14.70 -9.18
CA ILE A 364 1.02 15.33 -9.75
C ILE A 364 0.34 14.34 -10.73
N TRP A 365 -0.84 13.85 -10.39
CA TRP A 365 -1.58 12.83 -11.13
C TRP A 365 -2.84 13.42 -11.76
N HIS A 366 -2.71 13.88 -13.01
CA HIS A 366 -3.80 14.57 -13.70
C HIS A 366 -5.05 13.69 -13.89
N ILE A 367 -6.22 14.34 -13.81
CA ILE A 367 -7.52 13.78 -14.13
C ILE A 367 -8.03 14.41 -15.42
N VAL A 368 -8.53 13.59 -16.36
CA VAL A 368 -9.21 14.06 -17.57
C VAL A 368 -10.71 13.82 -17.47
N SER A 369 -11.52 14.72 -18.01
CA SER A 369 -12.99 14.54 -18.11
C SER A 369 -13.39 13.93 -19.46
N THR A 370 -14.38 13.05 -19.44
CA THR A 370 -15.09 12.46 -20.61
C THR A 370 -16.62 12.58 -20.43
N GLU A 371 -17.08 13.57 -19.68
CA GLU A 371 -18.50 13.73 -19.32
C GLU A 371 -19.41 14.12 -20.48
N TYR A 372 -18.86 14.64 -21.59
CA TYR A 372 -19.65 15.17 -22.72
C TYR A 372 -19.54 14.38 -24.03
N ASP A 373 -18.75 13.29 -24.08
CA ASP A 373 -18.56 12.47 -25.30
C ASP A 373 -18.03 13.29 -26.51
N ASN A 374 -17.23 14.31 -26.23
CA ASN A 374 -16.60 15.19 -27.22
C ASN A 374 -15.11 14.89 -27.41
N ILE A 375 -14.44 14.36 -26.39
CA ILE A 375 -13.03 13.95 -26.47
C ILE A 375 -12.89 12.61 -27.17
N THR A 376 -12.16 12.57 -28.29
CA THR A 376 -11.96 11.32 -29.02
C THR A 376 -10.99 10.39 -28.28
N SER A 377 -11.14 9.06 -28.45
CA SER A 377 -10.16 8.06 -27.97
C SER A 377 -8.69 8.38 -28.33
N SER A 378 -8.41 8.98 -29.49
CA SER A 378 -7.05 9.40 -29.85
C SER A 378 -6.54 10.57 -29.01
N GLN A 379 -7.39 11.55 -28.71
CA GLN A 379 -7.03 12.68 -27.85
C GLN A 379 -6.86 12.24 -26.41
N LEU A 380 -7.74 11.34 -25.94
CA LEU A 380 -7.68 10.74 -24.61
C LEU A 380 -6.43 9.87 -24.44
N SER A 381 -6.07 9.07 -25.46
CA SER A 381 -4.80 8.32 -25.48
C SER A 381 -3.59 9.25 -25.39
N ARG A 382 -3.60 10.37 -26.12
CA ARG A 382 -2.51 11.36 -26.04
C ARG A 382 -2.46 12.06 -24.69
N PHE A 383 -3.61 12.31 -24.05
CA PHE A 383 -3.63 12.83 -22.69
C PHE A 383 -2.95 11.86 -21.72
N ILE A 384 -3.35 10.58 -21.73
CA ILE A 384 -2.79 9.55 -20.84
C ILE A 384 -1.29 9.38 -21.06
N ASP A 385 -0.86 9.34 -22.32
CA ASP A 385 0.55 9.23 -22.70
C ASP A 385 1.42 10.35 -22.11
N VAL A 386 0.88 11.57 -22.02
CA VAL A 386 1.61 12.73 -21.50
C VAL A 386 1.47 12.89 -19.99
N ALA A 387 0.32 12.55 -19.43
CA ALA A 387 0.05 12.69 -18.01
C ALA A 387 0.75 11.60 -17.18
N GLY A 388 0.88 10.39 -17.72
CA GLY A 388 1.68 9.32 -17.15
C GLY A 388 0.87 8.14 -16.58
N PRO A 389 1.53 7.21 -15.87
CA PRO A 389 0.96 5.92 -15.46
C PRO A 389 -0.09 6.03 -14.36
N ASN A 390 -0.15 7.16 -13.66
CA ASN A 390 -1.04 7.37 -12.51
C ASN A 390 -2.31 8.14 -12.87
N THR A 391 -2.47 8.53 -14.14
CA THR A 391 -3.62 9.29 -14.64
C THR A 391 -4.95 8.57 -14.42
N SER A 392 -6.01 9.35 -14.30
CA SER A 392 -7.36 8.81 -14.14
C SER A 392 -8.40 9.57 -14.97
N ILE A 393 -9.53 8.90 -15.22
CA ILE A 393 -10.60 9.43 -16.06
C ILE A 393 -11.84 9.68 -15.19
N TRP A 394 -12.29 10.93 -15.21
CA TRP A 394 -13.59 11.39 -14.72
C TRP A 394 -14.58 11.34 -15.89
N ARG A 395 -15.61 10.50 -15.88
CA ARG A 395 -16.00 9.53 -14.86
C ARG A 395 -16.73 8.37 -15.55
N VAL A 396 -16.95 7.30 -14.80
CA VAL A 396 -17.74 6.14 -15.22
C VAL A 396 -19.08 6.61 -15.82
N PRO A 397 -19.44 6.19 -17.06
CA PRO A 397 -20.66 6.65 -17.72
C PRO A 397 -21.95 6.27 -16.98
N GLY A 398 -22.64 7.30 -16.50
CA GLY A 398 -23.89 7.27 -15.74
C GLY A 398 -24.49 8.68 -15.66
N GLY A 399 -25.77 8.76 -15.30
CA GLY A 399 -26.54 10.00 -15.24
C GLY A 399 -26.57 10.74 -16.56
N PRO A 400 -26.07 11.99 -16.61
CA PRO A 400 -26.02 12.78 -17.84
C PRO A 400 -24.89 12.34 -18.80
N VAL A 401 -23.95 11.49 -18.37
CA VAL A 401 -22.80 11.08 -19.18
C VAL A 401 -23.25 10.09 -20.26
N PRO A 402 -23.01 10.36 -21.56
CA PRO A 402 -23.42 9.48 -22.63
C PRO A 402 -22.79 8.08 -22.52
N GLN A 403 -23.61 7.04 -22.74
CA GLN A 403 -23.12 5.64 -22.72
C GLN A 403 -22.08 5.35 -23.83
N ALA A 404 -22.01 6.18 -24.87
CA ALA A 404 -21.04 6.06 -25.96
C ALA A 404 -19.58 6.21 -25.48
N VAL A 405 -19.35 6.91 -24.37
CA VAL A 405 -18.04 7.08 -23.73
C VAL A 405 -17.39 5.73 -23.38
N TRP A 406 -18.17 4.68 -23.09
CA TRP A 406 -17.65 3.33 -22.88
C TRP A 406 -16.88 2.81 -24.11
N ASN A 407 -17.29 3.19 -25.33
CA ASN A 407 -16.60 2.78 -26.55
C ASN A 407 -15.22 3.44 -26.63
N ASP A 408 -15.11 4.73 -26.31
CA ASP A 408 -13.82 5.42 -26.29
C ASP A 408 -12.89 4.84 -25.24
N TRP A 409 -13.39 4.55 -24.04
CA TRP A 409 -12.60 3.90 -22.98
C TRP A 409 -12.13 2.51 -23.41
N SER A 410 -12.98 1.72 -24.06
CA SER A 410 -12.62 0.37 -24.54
C SER A 410 -11.55 0.38 -25.65
N ALA A 411 -11.39 1.51 -26.35
CA ALA A 411 -10.40 1.69 -27.40
C ALA A 411 -9.02 2.13 -26.88
N LEU A 412 -8.90 2.48 -25.59
CA LEU A 412 -7.63 2.90 -24.99
C LEU A 412 -6.71 1.71 -24.72
N ASN A 413 -5.41 1.98 -24.72
CA ASN A 413 -4.41 1.02 -24.25
C ASN A 413 -4.23 1.10 -22.73
N TRP A 414 -5.11 0.44 -21.98
CA TRP A 414 -5.02 0.33 -20.52
C TRP A 414 -3.85 -0.54 -20.02
N GLN A 415 -3.04 -1.11 -20.92
CA GLN A 415 -1.83 -1.87 -20.61
C GLN A 415 -0.56 -1.11 -20.99
N GLN A 416 -0.68 0.18 -21.36
CA GLN A 416 0.44 1.03 -21.73
C GLN A 416 1.52 1.05 -20.64
N SER A 417 2.75 0.73 -21.01
CA SER A 417 3.90 0.65 -20.09
C SER A 417 4.99 1.68 -20.41
N THR A 418 4.73 2.57 -21.36
CA THR A 418 5.65 3.61 -21.83
C THR A 418 4.86 4.91 -21.99
N PHE A 419 5.42 6.02 -21.53
CA PHE A 419 4.77 7.33 -21.51
C PHE A 419 5.73 8.39 -22.06
N ASP A 420 5.22 9.54 -22.49
CA ASP A 420 6.03 10.69 -22.92
C ASP A 420 6.92 11.12 -21.76
N ASN A 421 8.23 10.94 -21.90
CA ASN A 421 9.22 11.29 -20.88
C ASN A 421 9.74 12.73 -21.03
N ASN A 422 9.26 13.47 -22.03
CA ASN A 422 9.67 14.84 -22.32
C ASN A 422 8.53 15.80 -22.00
N VAL A 423 8.14 15.88 -20.73
CA VAL A 423 7.03 16.73 -20.27
C VAL A 423 7.57 17.73 -19.26
N ALA A 424 7.37 19.02 -19.51
CA ALA A 424 7.88 20.08 -18.66
C ALA A 424 7.30 20.01 -17.23
N ASN A 425 8.17 20.22 -16.23
CA ASN A 425 7.82 20.24 -14.80
C ASN A 425 7.13 18.97 -14.28
N HIS A 426 7.25 17.87 -15.03
CA HIS A 426 6.65 16.58 -14.71
C HIS A 426 7.32 15.91 -13.50
N GLY A 427 8.66 15.97 -13.41
CA GLY A 427 9.41 15.58 -12.20
C GLY A 427 9.08 14.17 -11.70
N ASN A 428 8.67 14.06 -10.44
CA ASN A 428 8.29 12.82 -9.76
C ASN A 428 6.86 12.34 -10.08
N SER A 429 6.17 12.90 -11.08
CA SER A 429 4.76 12.56 -11.33
C SER A 429 4.54 11.14 -11.89
N ASN A 430 5.60 10.56 -12.47
CA ASN A 430 5.62 9.14 -12.87
C ASN A 430 6.02 8.19 -11.73
N ASP A 431 6.46 8.71 -10.58
CA ASP A 431 6.96 7.88 -9.49
C ASP A 431 5.81 7.08 -8.90
N MET A 432 6.07 5.79 -8.68
CA MET A 432 5.20 4.94 -7.89
C MET A 432 5.46 5.25 -6.42
N LEU A 433 4.40 5.54 -5.66
CA LEU A 433 4.55 5.70 -4.23
C LEU A 433 5.09 4.40 -3.61
N PRO A 434 5.86 4.44 -2.51
CA PRO A 434 6.50 3.25 -1.94
C PRO A 434 5.54 2.07 -1.68
N TRP A 435 4.31 2.36 -1.27
CA TRP A 435 3.27 1.34 -1.04
C TRP A 435 2.77 0.71 -2.36
N MET A 436 2.88 1.42 -3.48
CA MET A 436 2.58 0.91 -4.83
C MET A 436 3.76 0.15 -5.44
N ALA A 437 5.00 0.58 -5.17
CA ALA A 437 6.20 -0.10 -5.65
C ALA A 437 6.39 -1.48 -5.01
N ALA A 438 5.96 -1.65 -3.75
CA ALA A 438 5.99 -2.91 -3.01
C ALA A 438 5.02 -3.98 -3.57
N ASP A 439 4.03 -3.59 -4.37
CA ASP A 439 2.97 -4.46 -4.90
C ASP A 439 3.38 -5.19 -6.22
N THR A 440 4.60 -4.96 -6.72
CA THR A 440 5.14 -5.63 -7.91
C THR A 440 5.57 -7.10 -7.68
N SER A 441 5.53 -7.57 -6.43
CA SER A 441 5.64 -8.99 -6.09
C SER A 441 4.25 -9.58 -5.91
N GLY A 442 3.79 -10.35 -6.91
CA GLY A 442 2.43 -10.86 -6.97
C GLY A 442 1.95 -11.46 -5.66
N GLY A 443 0.72 -11.12 -5.26
CA GLY A 443 0.00 -11.81 -4.20
C GLY A 443 0.68 -11.75 -2.83
N GLY A 444 1.39 -10.66 -2.53
CA GLY A 444 1.67 -10.28 -1.15
C GLY A 444 0.37 -9.85 -0.51
N GLY A 445 -0.41 -10.83 -0.02
CA GLY A 445 -1.52 -10.55 0.86
C GLY A 445 -1.03 -9.60 1.94
N VAL A 446 -1.58 -8.40 1.95
CA VAL A 446 -1.75 -7.70 3.21
C VAL A 446 -2.56 -8.70 4.02
N THR A 447 -1.87 -9.49 4.84
CA THR A 447 -2.50 -10.20 5.94
C THR A 447 -3.30 -9.10 6.59
N PRO A 448 -4.64 -9.23 6.65
CA PRO A 448 -5.43 -8.34 7.47
C PRO A 448 -4.69 -8.21 8.81
N PRO A 449 -4.74 -7.05 9.47
CA PRO A 449 -4.40 -7.00 10.88
C PRO A 449 -5.03 -8.24 11.48
N VAL A 450 -4.23 -9.10 12.10
CA VAL A 450 -4.77 -10.29 12.76
C VAL A 450 -5.82 -9.70 13.68
N ALA A 451 -7.10 -9.87 13.33
CA ALA A 451 -8.18 -9.65 14.25
C ALA A 451 -7.72 -10.41 15.47
N GLU A 452 -7.46 -9.72 16.59
CA GLU A 452 -7.00 -10.39 17.79
C GLU A 452 -7.90 -11.61 17.96
N SER A 453 -7.31 -12.79 17.77
CA SER A 453 -8.12 -13.99 17.65
C SER A 453 -8.84 -14.12 18.96
N VAL A 454 -10.17 -13.97 18.96
CA VAL A 454 -10.98 -14.00 20.16
C VAL A 454 -10.56 -15.24 20.95
N PRO A 455 -9.97 -15.08 22.15
CA PRO A 455 -9.44 -16.20 22.91
C PRO A 455 -10.50 -17.27 23.05
N TYR A 456 -10.15 -18.54 22.82
CA TYR A 456 -11.10 -19.63 22.89
C TYR A 456 -10.99 -20.37 24.22
N TYR A 457 -12.13 -20.53 24.90
CA TYR A 457 -12.27 -21.35 26.09
C TYR A 457 -13.27 -22.48 25.86
N PHE A 458 -12.86 -23.70 26.19
CA PHE A 458 -13.71 -24.89 26.13
C PHE A 458 -14.31 -25.16 27.52
N GLN A 459 -15.62 -25.06 27.68
CA GLN A 459 -16.25 -25.08 29.01
C GLN A 459 -16.09 -26.41 29.75
N LEU A 460 -15.87 -27.53 29.05
CA LEU A 460 -15.60 -28.81 29.71
C LEU A 460 -14.25 -28.86 30.43
N ASN A 461 -13.39 -27.86 30.21
CA ASN A 461 -12.15 -27.67 30.95
C ASN A 461 -12.34 -26.86 32.24
N ASN A 462 -13.51 -26.26 32.46
CA ASN A 462 -13.77 -25.48 33.66
C ASN A 462 -13.86 -26.39 34.87
N TYR A 463 -13.30 -25.93 35.99
CA TYR A 463 -13.42 -26.62 37.27
C TYR A 463 -14.85 -26.55 37.81
N TYR A 464 -15.50 -25.39 37.66
CA TYR A 464 -16.87 -25.18 38.12
C TYR A 464 -17.90 -25.49 37.02
N ASP A 465 -18.88 -26.33 37.34
CA ASP A 465 -20.06 -26.66 36.51
C ASP A 465 -19.79 -26.72 34.98
N PRO A 466 -18.90 -27.62 34.51
CA PRO A 466 -18.48 -27.68 33.11
C PRO A 466 -19.63 -27.87 32.10
N TYR A 467 -20.82 -28.29 32.56
CA TYR A 467 -22.01 -28.45 31.72
C TYR A 467 -22.96 -27.24 31.77
N GLY A 468 -22.79 -26.31 32.71
CA GLY A 468 -23.65 -25.13 32.89
C GLY A 468 -22.96 -23.77 32.70
N THR A 469 -21.63 -23.74 32.53
CA THR A 469 -20.85 -22.48 32.46
C THR A 469 -20.76 -21.81 31.09
N CYS A 470 -21.63 -22.12 30.13
CA CYS A 470 -21.59 -21.51 28.79
C CYS A 470 -21.56 -19.97 28.85
N SER A 471 -22.36 -19.35 29.73
CA SER A 471 -22.40 -17.90 29.91
C SER A 471 -21.04 -17.29 30.31
N VAL A 472 -20.40 -17.84 31.36
CA VAL A 472 -19.15 -17.28 31.90
C VAL A 472 -17.95 -17.67 31.04
N THR A 473 -18.03 -18.79 30.33
CA THR A 473 -17.02 -19.20 29.35
C THR A 473 -17.04 -18.28 28.14
N SER A 474 -18.21 -17.97 27.59
CA SER A 474 -18.35 -16.96 26.53
C SER A 474 -17.94 -15.57 27.00
N LEU A 475 -18.30 -15.17 28.24
CA LEU A 475 -17.88 -13.89 28.80
C LEU A 475 -16.35 -13.80 28.93
N ALA A 476 -15.68 -14.87 29.36
CA ALA A 476 -14.21 -14.93 29.47
C ALA A 476 -13.50 -14.64 28.14
N MET A 477 -14.00 -15.20 27.03
CA MET A 477 -13.44 -14.92 25.70
C MET A 477 -13.46 -13.43 25.36
N VAL A 478 -14.56 -12.74 25.70
CA VAL A 478 -14.75 -11.32 25.40
C VAL A 478 -14.01 -10.42 26.41
N THR A 479 -13.93 -10.78 27.69
CA THR A 479 -13.17 -10.00 28.68
C THR A 479 -11.67 -10.10 28.44
N ASP A 480 -11.16 -11.26 28.01
CA ASP A 480 -9.76 -11.41 27.61
C ASP A 480 -9.46 -10.70 26.29
N LEU A 481 -10.37 -10.76 25.30
CA LEU A 481 -10.26 -9.95 24.07
C LEU A 481 -10.07 -8.46 24.38
N HIS A 482 -10.75 -7.95 25.41
CA HIS A 482 -10.65 -6.54 25.80
C HIS A 482 -9.62 -6.26 26.91
N ASN A 483 -8.78 -7.23 27.25
CA ASN A 483 -7.76 -7.13 28.28
C ASN A 483 -8.31 -6.69 29.67
N PHE A 484 -9.57 -7.01 29.98
CA PHE A 484 -10.12 -6.79 31.33
C PHE A 484 -9.66 -7.85 32.31
N THR A 485 -9.31 -9.02 31.77
CA THR A 485 -8.73 -10.15 32.46
C THR A 485 -7.39 -10.51 31.79
N ASN A 486 -6.52 -11.20 32.53
CA ASN A 486 -5.23 -11.64 32.03
C ASN A 486 -5.02 -13.09 32.48
N PRO A 487 -5.13 -14.08 31.58
CA PRO A 487 -5.02 -15.51 31.92
C PRO A 487 -3.69 -15.89 32.59
N SER A 488 -2.61 -15.13 32.35
CA SER A 488 -1.32 -15.35 33.00
C SER A 488 -1.35 -15.02 34.50
N VAL A 489 -2.33 -14.23 34.94
CA VAL A 489 -2.54 -13.80 36.33
C VAL A 489 -3.74 -14.52 36.95
N THR A 490 -4.85 -14.62 36.22
CA THR A 490 -6.11 -15.19 36.72
C THR A 490 -6.21 -16.70 36.55
N GLY A 491 -5.32 -17.33 35.78
CA GLY A 491 -5.41 -18.75 35.45
C GLY A 491 -6.51 -19.01 34.41
N ASN A 492 -7.38 -20.01 34.66
CA ASN A 492 -8.53 -20.27 33.79
C ASN A 492 -9.57 -19.15 33.97
N THR A 493 -9.61 -18.19 33.04
CA THR A 493 -10.49 -17.02 33.10
C THR A 493 -11.97 -17.37 33.35
N PRO A 494 -12.58 -18.41 32.73
CA PRO A 494 -13.95 -18.80 33.06
C PRO A 494 -14.18 -19.12 34.54
N ASP A 495 -13.27 -19.85 35.19
CA ASP A 495 -13.37 -20.18 36.61
C ASP A 495 -13.17 -18.95 37.50
N TYR A 496 -12.21 -18.08 37.13
CA TYR A 496 -12.01 -16.79 37.79
C TYR A 496 -13.28 -15.92 37.74
N LEU A 497 -13.91 -15.79 36.58
CA LEU A 497 -15.15 -15.04 36.44
C LEU A 497 -16.31 -15.68 37.20
N TYR A 498 -16.38 -17.01 37.25
CA TYR A 498 -17.39 -17.73 38.04
C TYR A 498 -17.28 -17.37 39.53
N GLU A 499 -16.07 -17.36 40.09
CA GLU A 499 -15.83 -17.00 41.48
C GLU A 499 -16.13 -15.51 41.74
N GLU A 500 -15.61 -14.63 40.90
CA GLU A 500 -15.69 -13.17 41.07
C GLU A 500 -17.10 -12.60 40.87
N LEU A 501 -17.89 -13.21 39.99
CA LEU A 501 -19.23 -12.74 39.63
C LEU A 501 -20.34 -13.55 40.33
N GLY A 502 -19.97 -14.52 41.17
CA GLY A 502 -20.91 -15.27 42.01
C GLY A 502 -21.68 -16.37 41.29
N GLY A 503 -21.09 -16.98 40.26
CA GLY A 503 -21.64 -18.11 39.51
C GLY A 503 -21.94 -17.81 38.04
N VAL A 504 -22.88 -18.56 37.46
CA VAL A 504 -23.31 -18.41 36.06
C VAL A 504 -24.17 -17.15 35.84
N LEU A 505 -24.13 -16.61 34.61
CA LEU A 505 -24.78 -15.35 34.22
C LEU A 505 -25.77 -15.59 33.07
N GLN A 506 -26.86 -16.29 33.36
CA GLN A 506 -27.74 -16.89 32.34
C GLN A 506 -28.75 -15.92 31.71
N THR A 507 -28.88 -14.69 32.23
CA THR A 507 -29.82 -13.68 31.73
C THR A 507 -29.10 -12.50 31.10
N VAL A 508 -29.78 -11.79 30.18
CA VAL A 508 -29.24 -10.59 29.54
C VAL A 508 -28.76 -9.55 30.60
N PRO A 509 -29.55 -9.19 31.63
CA PRO A 509 -29.06 -8.25 32.64
C PRO A 509 -27.85 -8.76 33.43
N SER A 510 -27.81 -10.06 33.78
CA SER A 510 -26.69 -10.62 34.56
C SER A 510 -25.39 -10.64 33.77
N LEU A 511 -25.42 -11.00 32.48
CA LEU A 511 -24.23 -11.09 31.65
C LEU A 511 -23.68 -9.69 31.32
N ALA A 512 -24.57 -8.74 31.00
CA ALA A 512 -24.23 -7.34 30.82
C ALA A 512 -23.57 -6.74 32.07
N ASN A 513 -24.14 -7.02 33.26
CA ASN A 513 -23.57 -6.57 34.52
C ASN A 513 -22.19 -7.19 34.78
N GLY A 514 -22.00 -8.48 34.46
CA GLY A 514 -20.71 -9.16 34.58
C GLY A 514 -19.62 -8.49 33.74
N TYR A 515 -19.89 -8.28 32.45
CA TYR A 515 -18.99 -7.58 31.54
C TYR A 515 -18.66 -6.16 32.04
N ASN A 516 -19.68 -5.37 32.38
CA ASN A 516 -19.51 -3.99 32.83
C ASN A 516 -18.72 -3.91 34.14
N THR A 517 -18.91 -4.88 35.05
CA THR A 517 -18.14 -4.97 36.31
C THR A 517 -16.67 -5.18 36.02
N MET A 518 -16.33 -6.11 35.12
CA MET A 518 -14.94 -6.36 34.73
C MET A 518 -14.31 -5.17 34.01
N ALA A 519 -15.06 -4.52 33.11
CA ALA A 519 -14.61 -3.30 32.44
C ALA A 519 -14.28 -2.18 33.44
N ILE A 520 -15.15 -1.94 34.43
CA ILE A 520 -14.93 -0.93 35.48
C ILE A 520 -13.67 -1.25 36.29
N ARG A 521 -13.48 -2.51 36.70
CA ARG A 521 -12.30 -2.95 37.46
C ARG A 521 -11.00 -2.74 36.68
N ALA A 522 -11.04 -2.96 35.36
CA ALA A 522 -9.91 -2.72 34.47
C ALA A 522 -9.68 -1.23 34.13
N GLY A 523 -10.51 -0.31 34.65
CA GLY A 523 -10.43 1.11 34.33
C GLY A 523 -10.93 1.48 32.93
N SER A 524 -11.68 0.59 32.28
CA SER A 524 -12.19 0.76 30.93
C SER A 524 -13.55 1.49 30.89
N SER A 525 -13.74 2.33 29.87
CA SER A 525 -15.01 2.98 29.55
C SER A 525 -15.98 2.07 28.77
N LYS A 526 -15.52 0.95 28.21
CA LYS A 526 -16.32 0.01 27.40
C LYS A 526 -17.49 -0.58 28.19
N ARG A 527 -18.66 -0.73 27.55
CA ARG A 527 -19.87 -1.34 28.15
C ARG A 527 -20.56 -2.26 27.15
N ALA A 528 -21.27 -3.26 27.65
CA ALA A 528 -22.05 -4.17 26.80
C ALA A 528 -23.36 -3.48 26.34
N ASP A 529 -23.62 -3.44 25.03
CA ASP A 529 -24.96 -3.12 24.50
C ASP A 529 -25.79 -4.42 24.50
N SER A 530 -26.72 -4.54 25.44
CA SER A 530 -27.40 -5.80 25.74
C SER A 530 -28.90 -5.66 25.63
N LYS A 531 -29.53 -6.57 24.88
CA LYS A 531 -30.95 -6.51 24.49
C LYS A 531 -31.62 -7.86 24.70
N THR A 532 -32.87 -7.84 25.16
CA THR A 532 -33.75 -9.02 25.21
C THR A 532 -34.66 -9.12 23.98
N ASN A 533 -34.60 -8.09 23.13
CA ASN A 533 -35.38 -7.89 21.91
C ASN A 533 -34.47 -7.47 20.75
N GLY A 534 -33.24 -8.01 20.74
CA GLY A 534 -32.32 -7.78 19.63
C GLY A 534 -32.86 -8.37 18.33
N THR A 535 -32.33 -7.89 17.21
CA THR A 535 -32.73 -8.31 15.87
C THR A 535 -31.58 -8.97 15.12
N PHE A 536 -31.90 -9.77 14.09
CA PHE A 536 -30.87 -10.30 13.18
C PHE A 536 -30.08 -9.17 12.51
N ALA A 537 -30.76 -8.07 12.16
CA ALA A 537 -30.11 -6.91 11.56
C ALA A 537 -29.07 -6.29 12.51
N GLU A 538 -29.40 -6.12 13.80
CA GLU A 538 -28.45 -5.61 14.79
C GLU A 538 -27.26 -6.55 15.00
N LEU A 539 -27.51 -7.86 15.08
CA LEU A 539 -26.43 -8.85 15.17
C LEU A 539 -25.53 -8.81 13.93
N GLN A 540 -26.10 -8.83 12.74
CA GLN A 540 -25.36 -8.81 11.47
C GLN A 540 -24.59 -7.50 11.30
N GLN A 541 -25.20 -6.36 11.65
CA GLN A 541 -24.55 -5.06 11.61
C GLN A 541 -23.38 -5.00 12.59
N ALA A 542 -23.57 -5.45 13.83
CA ALA A 542 -22.48 -5.48 14.81
C ALA A 542 -21.29 -6.31 14.31
N LEU A 543 -21.55 -7.49 13.73
CA LEU A 543 -20.49 -8.32 13.15
C LEU A 543 -19.86 -7.69 11.91
N ALA A 544 -20.63 -6.98 11.09
CA ALA A 544 -20.12 -6.22 9.95
C ALA A 544 -19.24 -5.04 10.40
N ASP A 545 -19.55 -4.43 11.54
CA ASP A 545 -18.76 -3.37 12.18
C ASP A 545 -17.48 -3.91 12.85
N GLY A 546 -17.22 -5.22 12.78
CA GLY A 546 -16.07 -5.87 13.41
C GLY A 546 -16.22 -6.09 14.91
N LYS A 547 -17.42 -5.85 15.46
CA LYS A 547 -17.73 -6.14 16.87
C LYS A 547 -17.96 -7.63 17.04
N VAL A 548 -17.76 -8.11 18.27
CA VAL A 548 -18.17 -9.46 18.66
C VAL A 548 -19.50 -9.41 19.38
N ALA A 549 -20.24 -10.51 19.32
CA ALA A 549 -21.50 -10.62 20.02
C ALA A 549 -21.58 -11.90 20.86
N ILE A 550 -22.31 -11.87 21.97
CA ILE A 550 -22.78 -13.07 22.65
C ILE A 550 -24.27 -13.21 22.38
N VAL A 551 -24.69 -14.40 21.97
CA VAL A 551 -26.10 -14.73 21.75
C VAL A 551 -26.52 -15.89 22.64
N HIS A 552 -27.76 -15.83 23.09
CA HIS A 552 -28.43 -16.97 23.70
C HIS A 552 -29.30 -17.64 22.63
N GLY A 553 -29.45 -18.96 22.71
CA GLY A 553 -30.35 -19.67 21.82
C GLY A 553 -30.65 -21.08 22.28
N TRP A 554 -31.58 -21.71 21.58
CA TRP A 554 -32.02 -23.07 21.85
C TRP A 554 -31.21 -24.07 21.05
N PHE A 555 -29.89 -24.04 21.22
CA PHE A 555 -29.00 -25.04 20.62
C PHE A 555 -29.12 -26.41 21.31
N THR A 556 -29.60 -26.40 22.56
CA THR A 556 -29.98 -27.57 23.38
C THR A 556 -31.35 -27.33 24.04
N ASN A 557 -31.94 -28.35 24.67
CA ASN A 557 -33.21 -28.21 25.43
C ASN A 557 -33.20 -27.10 26.51
N PRO A 558 -32.19 -27.01 27.40
CA PRO A 558 -32.13 -25.92 28.39
C PRO A 558 -31.66 -24.57 27.82
N GLY A 559 -31.18 -24.53 26.58
CA GLY A 559 -30.54 -23.36 25.97
C GLY A 559 -29.02 -23.41 26.06
N HIS A 560 -28.36 -22.58 25.27
CA HIS A 560 -26.90 -22.46 25.22
C HIS A 560 -26.48 -21.05 24.78
N ILE A 561 -25.29 -20.64 25.20
CA ILE A 561 -24.75 -19.28 25.00
C ILE A 561 -23.40 -19.40 24.30
N MET A 562 -23.18 -18.58 23.28
CA MET A 562 -21.97 -18.65 22.44
C MET A 562 -21.53 -17.27 21.93
N VAL A 563 -20.26 -17.18 21.54
CA VAL A 563 -19.67 -15.95 20.99
C VAL A 563 -19.71 -16.01 19.47
N VAL A 564 -20.36 -15.04 18.84
CA VAL A 564 -20.38 -14.85 17.39
C VAL A 564 -19.28 -13.88 17.01
N THR A 565 -18.39 -14.32 16.13
CA THR A 565 -17.16 -13.59 15.76
C THR A 565 -17.16 -13.13 14.30
N GLY A 566 -18.13 -13.57 13.50
CA GLY A 566 -18.31 -13.06 12.15
C GLY A 566 -19.58 -13.55 11.46
N TYR A 567 -19.92 -12.92 10.34
CA TYR A 567 -21.00 -13.31 9.46
C TYR A 567 -20.60 -13.02 8.01
N ASP A 568 -20.66 -14.02 7.14
CA ASP A 568 -20.22 -13.92 5.73
C ASP A 568 -21.38 -13.79 4.73
N GLY A 569 -22.59 -13.52 5.22
CA GLY A 569 -23.82 -13.47 4.41
C GLY A 569 -24.52 -14.82 4.28
N ALA A 570 -23.78 -15.92 4.39
CA ALA A 570 -24.31 -17.29 4.29
C ALA A 570 -24.17 -18.08 5.61
N HIS A 571 -23.15 -17.78 6.40
CA HIS A 571 -22.81 -18.47 7.64
C HIS A 571 -22.41 -17.49 8.74
N TYR A 572 -22.73 -17.85 9.98
CA TYR A 572 -22.15 -17.25 11.18
C TYR A 572 -20.90 -18.03 11.58
N THR A 573 -19.83 -17.31 11.91
CA THR A 573 -18.63 -17.86 12.55
C THR A 573 -18.74 -17.67 14.05
N VAL A 574 -18.52 -18.74 14.82
CA VAL A 574 -18.86 -18.81 16.23
C VAL A 574 -17.74 -19.51 17.01
N ASN A 575 -17.36 -18.94 18.14
CA ASN A 575 -16.64 -19.64 19.21
C ASN A 575 -17.67 -20.23 20.18
N ASP A 576 -17.97 -21.52 20.00
CA ASP A 576 -18.92 -22.27 20.80
C ASP A 576 -18.20 -22.94 21.99
N PRO A 577 -18.55 -22.62 23.25
CA PRO A 577 -17.82 -23.15 24.39
C PRO A 577 -18.00 -24.66 24.59
N PHE A 578 -18.99 -25.33 23.98
CA PHE A 578 -19.33 -26.73 24.24
C PHE A 578 -18.96 -27.71 23.11
N GLY A 579 -18.45 -27.20 21.99
CA GLY A 579 -18.01 -27.99 20.83
C GLY A 579 -18.85 -27.71 19.58
N ARG A 580 -18.95 -28.67 18.67
CA ARG A 580 -19.70 -28.49 17.42
C ARG A 580 -21.19 -28.83 17.58
N TRP A 581 -22.06 -27.85 17.35
CA TRP A 581 -23.51 -28.02 17.24
C TRP A 581 -23.89 -28.71 15.93
N ASN A 582 -24.98 -29.49 15.95
CA ASN A 582 -25.48 -30.23 14.79
C ASN A 582 -26.45 -29.45 13.88
N GLU A 583 -26.54 -28.12 14.04
CA GLU A 583 -27.44 -27.24 13.28
C GLU A 583 -28.94 -27.53 13.43
N GLN A 584 -29.34 -28.12 14.57
CA GLN A 584 -30.75 -28.37 14.90
C GLN A 584 -31.16 -27.64 16.19
N LYS A 585 -32.23 -26.84 16.14
CA LYS A 585 -32.82 -26.23 17.34
C LYS A 585 -33.27 -27.34 18.30
N TRP A 586 -32.91 -27.22 19.57
CA TRP A 586 -33.01 -28.26 20.61
C TRP A 586 -32.24 -29.55 20.27
N GLY A 587 -31.17 -29.41 19.49
CA GLY A 587 -30.38 -30.51 18.98
C GLY A 587 -29.31 -31.00 19.94
N SER A 588 -28.18 -31.41 19.36
CA SER A 588 -27.10 -32.08 20.08
C SER A 588 -25.74 -31.51 19.69
N TYR A 589 -24.74 -31.87 20.49
CA TYR A 589 -23.37 -31.43 20.32
C TYR A 589 -22.41 -32.60 20.14
N ASN A 590 -21.40 -32.38 19.30
CA ASN A 590 -20.18 -33.15 19.31
C ASN A 590 -19.10 -32.37 20.09
N SER A 591 -18.96 -32.69 21.37
CA SER A 591 -17.95 -32.09 22.26
C SER A 591 -16.55 -32.70 22.11
N SER A 592 -16.36 -33.69 21.24
CA SER A 592 -15.01 -34.18 20.89
C SER A 592 -14.32 -33.34 19.82
N VAL A 593 -14.99 -32.29 19.33
CA VAL A 593 -14.50 -31.36 18.31
C VAL A 593 -14.44 -29.98 18.94
N SER A 594 -13.37 -29.22 18.65
CA SER A 594 -13.26 -27.83 19.11
C SER A 594 -14.46 -27.03 18.61
N GLY A 595 -15.02 -26.20 19.49
CA GLY A 595 -16.04 -25.23 19.11
C GLY A 595 -15.45 -23.89 18.65
N GLU A 596 -14.13 -23.75 18.58
CA GLU A 596 -13.45 -22.57 18.05
C GLU A 596 -13.76 -22.40 16.56
N GLY A 597 -14.16 -21.19 16.15
CA GLY A 597 -14.36 -20.81 14.75
C GLY A 597 -15.32 -21.71 13.96
N GLN A 598 -16.33 -22.31 14.60
CA GLN A 598 -17.32 -23.12 13.89
C GLN A 598 -18.15 -22.25 12.97
N LYS A 599 -18.47 -22.78 11.78
CA LYS A 599 -19.36 -22.14 10.82
C LYS A 599 -20.71 -22.83 10.83
N TYR A 600 -21.76 -22.06 11.11
CA TYR A 600 -23.14 -22.52 11.04
C TYR A 600 -23.90 -21.74 9.98
N SER A 601 -24.72 -22.43 9.20
CA SER A 601 -25.59 -21.84 8.18
C SER A 601 -26.51 -20.80 8.82
N LYS A 602 -26.68 -19.68 8.12
CA LYS A 602 -27.54 -18.57 8.55
C LYS A 602 -28.91 -19.06 9.00
N ALA A 603 -29.57 -19.86 8.15
CA ALA A 603 -30.94 -20.31 8.39
C ALA A 603 -31.07 -21.16 9.66
N ALA A 604 -30.14 -22.11 9.90
CA ALA A 604 -30.19 -22.93 11.10
C ALA A 604 -29.87 -22.10 12.35
N PHE A 605 -28.83 -21.27 12.28
CA PHE A 605 -28.38 -20.43 13.38
C PHE A 605 -29.46 -19.43 13.82
N GLU A 606 -30.01 -18.67 12.86
CA GLU A 606 -31.08 -17.71 13.10
C GLU A 606 -32.34 -18.38 13.66
N TYR A 607 -32.66 -19.59 13.21
CA TYR A 607 -33.76 -20.37 13.77
C TYR A 607 -33.54 -20.73 15.24
N ALA A 608 -32.30 -21.04 15.64
CA ALA A 608 -31.98 -21.42 17.01
C ALA A 608 -32.00 -20.26 18.01
N ILE A 609 -31.65 -19.04 17.58
CA ILE A 609 -31.55 -17.85 18.46
C ILE A 609 -32.82 -16.98 18.49
N ASN A 610 -33.92 -17.46 17.90
CA ASN A 610 -35.17 -16.72 17.72
C ASN A 610 -36.35 -17.60 18.14
N ASP A 611 -37.26 -17.08 18.97
CA ASP A 611 -38.37 -17.86 19.52
C ASP A 611 -39.70 -17.61 18.86
N ASN A 612 -39.97 -16.37 18.51
CA ASN A 612 -41.23 -15.96 17.90
C ASN A 612 -41.22 -16.14 16.38
N GLY A 613 -40.08 -16.48 15.77
CA GLY A 613 -39.93 -16.69 14.34
C GLY A 613 -39.84 -15.40 13.51
N GLN A 614 -39.85 -14.23 14.16
CA GLN A 614 -39.80 -12.91 13.53
C GLN A 614 -38.40 -12.28 13.58
N GLY A 615 -37.49 -12.80 14.42
CA GLY A 615 -36.10 -12.36 14.44
C GLY A 615 -35.90 -11.02 15.14
N ASN A 616 -36.74 -10.75 16.14
CA ASN A 616 -36.78 -9.50 16.93
C ASN A 616 -36.90 -9.76 18.44
N ASP A 617 -36.51 -10.95 18.89
CA ASP A 617 -36.51 -11.41 20.27
C ASP A 617 -35.17 -12.03 20.69
N LEU A 618 -34.08 -11.66 19.99
CA LEU A 618 -32.75 -12.17 20.30
C LEU A 618 -32.31 -11.65 21.66
N TRP A 619 -31.82 -12.55 22.49
CA TRP A 619 -31.01 -12.20 23.64
C TRP A 619 -29.58 -12.00 23.18
N LEU A 620 -29.24 -10.73 22.98
CA LEU A 620 -28.08 -10.27 22.23
C LEU A 620 -27.23 -9.33 23.09
N HIS A 621 -25.93 -9.55 23.06
CA HIS A 621 -24.93 -8.68 23.66
C HIS A 621 -23.91 -8.28 22.61
N ILE A 622 -23.73 -6.99 22.35
CA ILE A 622 -22.75 -6.45 21.41
C ILE A 622 -21.65 -5.76 22.22
N PHE A 623 -20.39 -6.02 21.83
CA PHE A 623 -19.22 -5.51 22.55
C PHE A 623 -18.33 -4.70 21.60
N GLU A 624 -18.08 -3.45 21.97
CA GLU A 624 -17.17 -2.51 21.29
C GLU A 624 -15.74 -2.64 21.78
#